data_AF-A0A2A6FAX4-F1
#
_entry.id   AF-A0A2A6FAX4-F1
#
_cell.length_a   1.000
_cell.length_b   1.000
_cell.length_c   1.000
_cell.angle_alpha   90.00
_cell.angle_beta   90.00
_cell.angle_gamma   90.00
#
_symmetry.space_group_name_H-M   'P 1'
#
loop_
_entity.id
_entity.type
_entity.pdbx_description
1 polymer ?
#
loop_
_entity_poly.entity_id
_entity_poly.type
_entity_poly.pdbx_seq_one_letter_code
_entity_poly.pdbx_strand_id
1 'polypeptide(L)' 'VGNMLFRLTEPALRPIRRFMPDLGGIDISPIILLLIIFFIRQFLLTTVVSLVV' A
#
# COMPACT_ATOMS: atom_id res chain seq x y z
N VAL A 1 3.80 -20.01 5.92
CA VAL A 1 4.21 -18.58 5.86
C VAL A 1 3.34 -17.77 4.90
N GLY A 2 3.21 -18.15 3.62
CA GLY A 2 2.43 -17.37 2.63
C GLY A 2 0.99 -17.04 3.02
N ASN A 3 0.23 -18.02 3.54
CA ASN A 3 -1.17 -17.79 3.97
C ASN A 3 -1.29 -16.83 5.17
N MET A 4 -0.33 -16.84 6.09
CA MET A 4 -0.30 -15.86 7.19
C MET A 4 -0.05 -14.46 6.65
N LEU A 5 0.94 -14.29 5.77
CA LEU A 5 1.27 -13.01 5.18
C LEU A 5 0.08 -12.44 4.39
N PHE A 6 -0.58 -13.29 3.59
CA PHE A 6 -1.79 -12.95 2.85
C PHE A 6 -2.90 -12.45 3.78
N ARG A 7 -3.24 -13.19 4.85
CA ARG A 7 -4.31 -12.78 5.77
C ARG A 7 -4.02 -11.47 6.50
N LEU A 8 -2.75 -11.18 6.76
CA LEU A 8 -2.32 -9.93 7.40
C LEU A 8 -2.41 -8.73 6.45
N THR A 9 -2.10 -8.91 5.17
CA THR A 9 -2.11 -7.82 4.18
C THR A 9 -3.46 -7.66 3.47
N GLU A 10 -4.31 -8.69 3.48
CA GLU A 10 -5.62 -8.72 2.83
C GLU A 10 -6.51 -7.50 3.14
N PRO A 11 -6.64 -7.03 4.40
CA PRO A 11 -7.47 -5.86 4.71
C PRO A 11 -7.02 -4.59 3.99
N ALA A 12 -5.71 -4.43 3.75
CA ALA A 12 -5.15 -3.29 3.03
C ALA A 12 -5.16 -3.49 1.51
N LEU A 13 -4.94 -4.72 1.03
CA LEU A 13 -4.92 -5.05 -0.41
C LEU A 13 -6.32 -5.12 -1.03
N ARG A 14 -7.34 -5.54 -0.27
CA ARG A 14 -8.73 -5.66 -0.76
C ARG A 14 -9.31 -4.34 -1.30
N PRO A 15 -9.22 -3.18 -0.60
CA PRO A 15 -9.71 -1.93 -1.16
C PRO A 15 -8.92 -1.51 -2.40
N ILE A 16 -7.60 -1.69 -2.42
CA ILE A 16 -6.76 -1.33 -3.58
C ILE A 16 -7.20 -2.12 -4.82
N ARG A 17 -7.41 -3.44 -4.68
CA ARG A 17 -7.89 -4.29 -5.78
C ARG A 17 -9.25 -3.87 -6.34
N ARG A 18 -10.14 -3.30 -5.53
CA ARG A 18 -11.45 -2.82 -6.00
C ARG A 18 -11.35 -1.63 -6.95
N PHE A 19 -10.21 -0.91 -6.95
CA PHE A 19 -9.97 0.23 -7.83
C PHE A 19 -9.07 -0.11 -9.03
N MET A 20 -8.49 -1.32 -9.08
CA MET A 20 -7.64 -1.70 -10.20
C MET A 20 -8.49 -2.13 -11.41
N PRO A 21 -8.07 -1.78 -12.64
CA PRO A 21 -8.65 -2.36 -13.85
C PRO A 21 -8.34 -3.86 -13.93
N ASP A 22 -8.96 -4.57 -14.88
CA ASP A 22 -8.58 -5.95 -15.15
C ASP A 22 -7.18 -6.00 -15.78
N LEU A 23 -6.24 -6.61 -15.06
CA LEU A 23 -4.82 -6.74 -15.44
C LEU A 23 -4.48 -8.17 -15.91
N GLY A 24 -5.47 -8.94 -16.35
CA GLY A 24 -5.22 -10.28 -16.89
C GLY A 24 -4.78 -11.29 -15.83
N GLY A 25 -5.31 -11.17 -14.61
CA GLY A 25 -5.02 -12.08 -13.49
C GLY A 25 -3.75 -11.78 -12.69
N ILE A 26 -3.00 -10.74 -13.04
CA ILE A 26 -1.82 -10.29 -12.27
C ILE A 26 -2.27 -9.32 -11.17
N ASP A 27 -1.89 -9.62 -9.92
CA ASP A 27 -2.17 -8.74 -8.78
C ASP A 27 -1.03 -7.71 -8.57
N ILE A 28 -1.22 -6.50 -9.07
CA ILE A 28 -0.30 -5.37 -8.86
C ILE A 28 -0.58 -4.63 -7.54
N SER A 29 -1.64 -5.00 -6.80
CA SER A 29 -2.02 -4.30 -5.56
C SER A 29 -0.93 -4.29 -4.47
N PRO A 30 -0.05 -5.30 -4.32
CA PRO A 30 1.05 -5.22 -3.36
C PRO A 30 2.04 -4.10 -3.68
N ILE A 31 2.33 -3.86 -4.97
CA ILE A 31 3.23 -2.80 -5.41
C ILE A 31 2.59 -1.44 -5.11
N ILE A 32 1.30 -1.27 -5.42
CA ILE A 32 0.57 -0.04 -5.12
C ILE A 32 0.54 0.24 -3.62
N LEU A 33 0.28 -0.78 -2.79
CA LEU A 33 0.31 -0.64 -1.33
C LEU A 33 1.68 -0.12 -0.83
N LEU A 34 2.78 -0.69 -1.35
CA LEU A 34 4.13 -0.25 -1.00
C LEU A 34 4.38 1.21 -1.40
N LEU A 35 3.95 1.62 -2.59
CA LEU A 35 4.09 3.02 -3.05
C LEU A 35 3.31 3.98 -2.14
N ILE A 36 2.09 3.63 -1.73
CA ILE A 36 1.30 4.42 -0.78
C ILE A 36 2.03 4.56 0.56
N ILE A 37 2.58 3.45 1.08
CA ILE A 37 3.33 3.46 2.34
C ILE A 37 4.58 4.36 2.23
N PHE A 38 5.35 4.25 1.15
CA PHE A 38 6.53 5.09 0.94
C PHE A 38 6.17 6.56 0.80
N PHE A 39 5.10 6.86 0.06
CA PHE A 39 4.59 8.21 -0.09
C PHE A 39 4.20 8.81 1.26
N ILE A 40 3.37 8.10 2.05
CA ILE A 40 2.93 8.56 3.38
C ILE A 40 4.15 8.78 4.27
N ARG A 41 5.09 7.82 4.32
CA ARG A 41 6.32 7.95 5.11
C ARG A 41 7.09 9.20 4.72
N GLN A 42 7.34 9.40 3.43
CA GLN A 42 8.13 10.54 2.95
C GLN A 42 7.41 11.86 3.23
N PHE A 43 6.12 11.93 2.94
CA PHE A 43 5.29 13.11 3.17
C PHE A 43 5.28 13.51 4.65
N LEU A 44 5.13 12.54 5.56
CA LEU A 44 5.20 12.79 7.00
C LEU A 44 6.58 13.32 7.41
N LEU A 45 7.68 12.75 6.90
CA LEU A 45 9.03 13.17 7.24
C LEU A 45 9.38 14.56 6.69
N THR A 46 9.00 14.86 5.45
CA THR A 46 9.38 16.12 4.81
C THR A 46 8.46 17.27 5.18
N THR A 47 7.17 17.00 5.34
CA THR A 47 6.17 18.05 5.55
C THR A 47 5.79 18.13 7.01
N VAL A 48 5.33 17.04 7.63
CA VAL A 48 4.81 17.11 9.00
C VAL A 48 5.91 17.33 10.02
N VAL A 49 7.01 16.57 9.96
CA VAL A 49 8.14 16.73 10.90
C VAL A 49 8.79 18.11 10.73
N SER A 50 9.01 18.56 9.49
CA SER A 50 9.58 19.89 9.23
C SER A 50 8.69 21.06 9.66
N LEU A 51 7.39 20.84 9.90
CA LEU A 51 6.48 21.87 10.41
C LEU A 51 6.45 21.91 11.93
N VAL A 52 6.85 20.83 12.60
CA VAL A 52 6.78 20.68 14.06
C VAL A 52 8.13 20.90 14.73
N VAL A 53 9.23 20.58 14.04
CA VAL A 53 10.62 20.80 14.48
C VAL A 53 11.15 22.08 13.85
#